data_AF-A0A9E2Z1N7-F1
#
_entry.id   AF-A0A9E2Z1N7-F1
#
_cell.length_a   1.000
_cell.length_b   1.000
_cell.length_c   1.000
_cell.angle_alpha   90.00
_cell.angle_beta   90.00
_cell.angle_gamma   90.00
#
_symmetry.space_group_name_H-M   'P 1'
#
loop_
_entity.id
_entity.type
_entity.pdbx_description
1 polymer ?
#
loop_
_entity_poly.entity_id
_entity_poly.type
_entity_poly.pdbx_seq_one_letter_code
_entity_poly.pdbx_strand_id
1 'polypeptide(L)'
;RHVLVEKPAGRRPAEVAPIVAAARQFKRIVKVGFNHRFHPAIARAKALVDEGRIGPLMFIRGRYGHGGRIGYEKEWRFEAEISGGGELIDQGSHLIDLSRWFLGDLTLAYGMAPTYFWPGRVDDNCFLALAGEQQRMAWLHASWTEWKNLFAFEIMGRDGKLAVDGLGGSYGTERLTWHRMLPEMGPPETTIWEFPFPDRSFADEFENFVAAVEGRALASGDIEDAYANLVIVQAVYDRAQS
;
A
#
# COMPACT_ATOMS: atom_id res chain seq x y z
N ARG A 1 -20.16 8.32 -15.84
CA ARG A 1 -19.64 9.41 -14.97
C ARG A 1 -18.20 9.06 -14.61
N HIS A 2 -17.41 10.00 -14.13
CA HIS A 2 -16.17 9.67 -13.41
C HIS A 2 -16.54 9.19 -12.00
N VAL A 3 -15.73 8.32 -11.40
CA VAL A 3 -16.00 7.69 -10.11
C VAL A 3 -14.74 7.71 -9.25
N LEU A 4 -14.90 8.07 -7.98
CA LEU A 4 -13.95 7.77 -6.91
C LEU A 4 -14.59 6.71 -6.04
N VAL A 5 -13.91 5.58 -5.84
CA VAL A 5 -14.37 4.46 -5.03
C VAL A 5 -13.30 4.12 -4.00
N GLU A 6 -13.71 3.78 -2.78
CA GLU A 6 -12.76 3.35 -1.75
C GLU A 6 -12.09 2.02 -2.09
N LYS A 7 -10.86 1.83 -1.59
CA LYS A 7 -10.19 0.53 -1.64
C LYS A 7 -10.98 -0.49 -0.80
N PRO A 8 -11.00 -1.78 -1.17
CA PRO A 8 -10.30 -2.44 -2.28
C PRO A 8 -11.00 -2.36 -3.65
N ALA A 9 -12.01 -1.50 -3.84
CA ALA A 9 -12.87 -1.38 -5.04
C ALA A 9 -13.74 -2.62 -5.40
N GLY A 10 -13.50 -3.77 -4.76
CA GLY A 10 -14.30 -4.98 -4.82
C GLY A 10 -13.71 -6.04 -3.89
N ARG A 11 -14.44 -7.12 -3.62
CA ARG A 11 -13.96 -8.20 -2.74
C ARG A 11 -13.00 -9.14 -3.46
N ARG A 12 -13.15 -9.25 -4.79
CA ARG A 12 -12.41 -10.18 -5.65
C ARG A 12 -12.11 -9.55 -7.00
N PRO A 13 -11.04 -9.97 -7.70
CA PRO A 13 -10.70 -9.45 -9.04
C PRO A 13 -11.85 -9.55 -10.04
N ALA A 14 -12.64 -10.62 -9.97
CA ALA A 14 -13.77 -10.87 -10.87
C ALA A 14 -14.86 -9.79 -10.79
N GLU A 15 -15.02 -9.13 -9.64
CA GLU A 15 -15.99 -8.05 -9.45
C GLU A 15 -15.50 -6.74 -10.06
N VAL A 16 -14.18 -6.55 -10.10
CA VAL A 16 -13.53 -5.33 -10.59
C VAL A 16 -13.27 -5.38 -12.11
N ALA A 17 -13.07 -6.57 -12.68
CA ALA A 17 -12.78 -6.73 -14.12
C ALA A 17 -13.82 -6.10 -15.06
N PRO A 18 -15.15 -6.20 -14.83
CA PRO A 18 -16.14 -5.51 -15.65
C PRO A 18 -16.04 -3.98 -15.54
N ILE A 19 -15.63 -3.46 -14.38
CA ILE A 19 -15.46 -2.02 -14.13
C ILE A 19 -14.24 -1.50 -14.89
N VAL A 20 -13.13 -2.25 -14.89
CA VAL A 20 -11.95 -1.99 -15.72
C VAL A 20 -12.34 -1.88 -17.20
N ALA A 21 -13.07 -2.87 -17.72
CA ALA A 21 -13.51 -2.89 -19.11
C ALA A 21 -14.40 -1.67 -19.44
N ALA A 22 -15.35 -1.34 -18.56
CA ALA A 22 -16.22 -0.18 -18.73
C ALA A 22 -15.45 1.15 -18.67
N ALA A 23 -14.50 1.30 -17.75
CA ALA A 23 -13.66 2.50 -17.63
C ALA A 23 -12.90 2.78 -18.92
N ARG A 24 -12.29 1.74 -19.51
CA ARG A 24 -11.61 1.81 -20.82
C ARG A 24 -12.58 2.14 -21.95
N GLN A 25 -13.67 1.40 -22.07
CA GLN A 25 -14.66 1.55 -23.14
C GLN A 25 -15.24 2.97 -23.19
N PHE A 26 -15.62 3.51 -22.03
CA PHE A 26 -16.29 4.81 -21.94
C PHE A 26 -15.32 5.98 -21.71
N LYS A 27 -14.01 5.71 -21.64
CA LYS A 27 -12.97 6.70 -21.34
C LYS A 27 -13.34 7.50 -20.09
N ARG A 28 -13.61 6.79 -19.01
CA ARG A 28 -13.97 7.36 -17.69
C ARG A 28 -12.88 7.04 -16.69
N ILE A 29 -12.63 8.01 -15.83
CA ILE A 29 -11.72 7.85 -14.70
C ILE A 29 -12.48 7.14 -13.60
N VAL A 30 -11.94 6.01 -13.16
CA VAL A 30 -12.36 5.29 -11.98
C VAL A 30 -11.14 5.25 -11.07
N LYS A 31 -11.08 6.19 -10.13
CA LYS A 31 -10.01 6.31 -9.15
C LYS A 31 -10.33 5.46 -7.93
N VAL A 32 -9.32 4.84 -7.34
CA VAL A 32 -9.44 4.03 -6.13
C VAL A 32 -8.75 4.72 -4.97
N GLY A 33 -9.34 4.62 -3.78
CA GLY A 33 -8.93 5.24 -2.50
C GLY A 33 -7.59 4.75 -1.94
N PHE A 34 -6.53 4.74 -2.75
CA PHE A 34 -5.16 4.47 -2.30
C PHE A 34 -4.52 5.73 -1.72
N ASN A 35 -5.15 6.28 -0.67
CA ASN A 35 -4.76 7.54 -0.03
C ASN A 35 -3.29 7.53 0.43
N HIS A 36 -2.71 6.36 0.68
CA HIS A 36 -1.33 6.25 1.16
C HIS A 36 -0.28 6.83 0.21
N ARG A 37 -0.57 6.88 -1.10
CA ARG A 37 0.28 7.55 -2.09
C ARG A 37 0.40 9.06 -1.86
N PHE A 38 -0.51 9.64 -1.09
CA PHE A 38 -0.63 11.07 -0.79
C PHE A 38 -0.13 11.45 0.60
N HIS A 39 0.32 10.49 1.42
CA HIS A 39 1.07 10.84 2.63
C HIS A 39 2.34 11.61 2.25
N PRO A 40 2.63 12.78 2.85
CA PRO A 40 3.72 13.64 2.41
C PRO A 40 5.11 12.99 2.46
N ALA A 41 5.39 12.11 3.42
CA ALA A 41 6.63 11.34 3.47
C ALA A 41 6.73 10.33 2.30
N ILE A 42 5.63 9.65 1.98
CA ILE A 42 5.54 8.71 0.86
C ILE A 42 5.66 9.44 -0.49
N ALA A 43 4.93 10.54 -0.67
CA ALA A 43 4.99 11.38 -1.86
C ALA A 43 6.39 11.98 -2.06
N ARG A 44 7.04 12.44 -0.98
CA ARG A 44 8.42 12.92 -1.03
C ARG A 44 9.40 11.79 -1.35
N ALA A 45 9.21 10.60 -0.80
CA ALA A 45 10.02 9.43 -1.15
C ALA A 45 9.88 9.09 -2.64
N LYS A 46 8.66 9.11 -3.18
CA LYS A 46 8.40 8.90 -4.62
C LYS A 46 9.11 9.93 -5.48
N ALA A 47 9.06 11.21 -5.11
CA ALA A 47 9.80 12.27 -5.81
C ALA A 47 11.31 12.01 -5.82
N LEU A 48 11.91 11.63 -4.69
CA LEU A 48 13.34 11.31 -4.63
C LEU A 48 13.72 10.09 -5.49
N VAL A 49 12.85 9.09 -5.57
CA VAL A 49 13.02 7.93 -6.46
C VAL A 49 12.95 8.36 -7.92
N ASP A 50 11.96 9.16 -8.30
CA ASP A 50 11.75 9.64 -9.67
C ASP A 50 12.88 10.59 -10.13
N GLU A 51 13.45 11.36 -9.20
CA GLU A 51 14.67 12.15 -9.38
C GLU A 51 15.97 11.30 -9.46
N GLY A 52 15.88 9.98 -9.25
CA GLY A 52 17.03 9.06 -9.30
C GLY A 52 17.98 9.16 -8.11
N ARG A 53 17.56 9.73 -6.98
CA ARG A 53 18.43 10.09 -5.84
C ARG A 53 18.99 8.90 -5.07
N ILE A 54 18.43 7.71 -5.24
CA ILE A 54 18.89 6.46 -4.62
C ILE A 54 19.32 5.41 -5.65
N GLY A 55 19.49 5.80 -6.92
CA GLY A 55 19.84 4.87 -8.00
C GLY A 55 18.73 3.85 -8.30
N PRO A 56 19.04 2.78 -9.05
CA PRO A 56 18.08 1.72 -9.35
C PRO A 56 17.52 1.07 -8.09
N LEU A 57 16.19 0.88 -8.06
CA LEU A 57 15.52 0.20 -6.96
C LEU A 57 15.89 -1.28 -6.91
N MET A 58 16.15 -1.78 -5.70
CA MET A 58 16.51 -3.17 -5.43
C MET A 58 15.35 -3.91 -4.78
N PHE A 59 14.83 -3.41 -3.66
CA PHE A 59 13.74 -4.05 -2.94
C PHE A 59 12.99 -3.07 -2.03
N ILE A 60 11.86 -3.53 -1.50
CA ILE A 60 11.01 -2.83 -0.53
C ILE A 60 10.76 -3.72 0.68
N ARG A 61 10.63 -3.11 1.85
CA ARG A 61 10.08 -3.75 3.05
C ARG A 61 8.93 -2.91 3.58
N GLY A 62 7.82 -3.56 3.92
CA GLY A 62 6.64 -2.88 4.45
C GLY A 62 6.12 -3.59 5.68
N ARG A 63 5.82 -2.83 6.73
CA ARG A 63 5.09 -3.30 7.91
C ARG A 63 4.01 -2.30 8.25
N TYR A 64 2.80 -2.80 8.41
CA TYR A 64 1.65 -1.97 8.75
C TYR A 64 0.75 -2.74 9.71
N GLY A 65 0.26 -2.10 10.76
CA GLY A 65 -0.66 -2.79 11.63
C GLY A 65 -1.12 -1.97 12.81
N HIS A 66 -2.18 -2.46 13.43
CA HIS A 66 -2.73 -1.93 14.68
C HIS A 66 -3.24 -3.05 15.58
N GLY A 67 -3.44 -2.77 16.85
CA GLY A 67 -3.94 -3.76 17.81
C GLY A 67 -5.46 -3.94 17.84
N GLY A 68 -6.21 -3.41 16.86
CA GLY A 68 -7.67 -3.49 16.84
C GLY A 68 -8.33 -2.73 18.01
N ARG A 69 -9.57 -3.12 18.33
CA ARG A 69 -10.31 -2.61 19.51
C ARG A 69 -11.28 -3.68 20.03
N ILE A 70 -11.78 -3.51 21.26
CA ILE A 70 -12.81 -4.42 21.79
C ILE A 70 -14.06 -4.35 20.92
N GLY A 71 -14.59 -5.51 20.51
CA GLY A 71 -15.79 -5.62 19.69
C GLY A 71 -15.53 -5.53 18.18
N TYR A 72 -14.27 -5.43 17.76
CA TYR A 72 -13.89 -5.38 16.34
C TYR A 72 -14.35 -6.64 15.59
N GLU A 73 -14.33 -7.79 16.27
CA GLU A 73 -14.79 -9.09 15.76
C GLU A 73 -16.28 -9.15 15.41
N LYS A 74 -17.06 -8.17 15.85
CA LYS A 74 -18.51 -8.06 15.60
C LYS A 74 -18.83 -7.13 14.43
N GLU A 75 -17.82 -6.48 13.86
CA GLU A 75 -17.99 -5.58 12.72
C GLU A 75 -18.05 -6.35 11.41
N TRP A 76 -18.66 -5.74 10.39
CA TRP A 76 -18.76 -6.30 9.03
C TRP A 76 -17.40 -6.70 8.43
N ARG A 77 -16.28 -6.14 8.92
CA ARG A 77 -14.91 -6.50 8.51
C ARG A 77 -14.56 -7.96 8.78
N PHE A 78 -15.18 -8.56 9.80
CA PHE A 78 -15.00 -9.98 10.15
C PHE A 78 -15.95 -10.92 9.38
N GLU A 79 -16.83 -10.37 8.55
CA GLU A 79 -17.72 -11.12 7.66
C GLU A 79 -17.09 -11.22 6.27
N ALA A 80 -16.34 -12.29 6.00
CA ALA A 80 -15.62 -12.48 4.73
C ALA A 80 -16.50 -12.33 3.47
N GLU A 81 -17.79 -12.68 3.55
CA GLU A 81 -18.73 -12.49 2.46
C GLU A 81 -19.01 -11.01 2.17
N ILE A 82 -18.86 -10.10 3.14
CA ILE A 82 -19.05 -8.66 2.96
C ILE A 82 -17.70 -7.98 2.70
N SER A 83 -16.68 -8.30 3.50
CA SER A 83 -15.38 -7.63 3.44
C SER A 83 -14.44 -8.15 2.34
N GLY A 84 -14.62 -9.40 1.93
CA GLY A 84 -13.70 -10.12 1.03
C GLY A 84 -12.50 -10.77 1.73
N GLY A 85 -12.29 -10.49 3.02
CA GLY A 85 -11.11 -10.95 3.77
C GLY A 85 -10.86 -10.14 5.04
N GLY A 86 -9.73 -10.38 5.69
CA GLY A 86 -9.32 -9.69 6.92
C GLY A 86 -8.21 -8.70 6.69
N GLU A 87 -7.14 -8.79 7.47
CA GLU A 87 -6.07 -7.80 7.49
C GLU A 87 -5.32 -7.67 6.15
N LEU A 88 -5.18 -8.77 5.40
CA LEU A 88 -4.56 -8.76 4.07
C LEU A 88 -5.30 -7.80 3.11
N ILE A 89 -6.62 -7.90 3.00
CA ILE A 89 -7.39 -7.05 2.09
C ILE A 89 -7.57 -5.64 2.67
N ASP A 90 -7.58 -5.49 4.00
CA ASP A 90 -7.70 -4.19 4.66
C ASP A 90 -6.40 -3.38 4.56
N GLN A 91 -5.38 -3.70 5.36
CA GLN A 91 -4.15 -2.91 5.44
C GLN A 91 -3.06 -3.46 4.51
N GLY A 92 -3.03 -4.77 4.29
CA GLY A 92 -2.10 -5.40 3.34
C GLY A 92 -2.24 -4.87 1.91
N SER A 93 -3.46 -4.50 1.51
CA SER A 93 -3.71 -3.87 0.20
C SER A 93 -2.97 -2.55 0.03
N HIS A 94 -2.81 -1.72 1.07
CA HIS A 94 -2.01 -0.50 0.99
C HIS A 94 -0.52 -0.82 0.77
N LEU A 95 0.02 -1.85 1.44
CA LEU A 95 1.41 -2.26 1.25
C LEU A 95 1.67 -2.83 -0.15
N ILE A 96 0.73 -3.63 -0.68
CA ILE A 96 0.79 -4.15 -2.05
C ILE A 96 0.75 -2.98 -3.04
N ASP A 97 -0.18 -2.04 -2.85
CA ASP A 97 -0.34 -0.86 -3.71
C ASP A 97 0.93 -0.01 -3.76
N LEU A 98 1.45 0.40 -2.60
CA LEU A 98 2.68 1.18 -2.53
C LEU A 98 3.85 0.43 -3.19
N SER A 99 4.01 -0.86 -2.89
CA SER A 99 5.08 -1.65 -3.48
C SER A 99 5.01 -1.68 -5.01
N ARG A 100 3.81 -1.83 -5.58
CA ARG A 100 3.60 -1.76 -7.03
C ARG A 100 3.86 -0.36 -7.57
N TRP A 101 3.44 0.69 -6.85
CA TRP A 101 3.63 2.07 -7.27
C TRP A 101 5.11 2.47 -7.40
N PHE A 102 5.98 1.86 -6.58
CA PHE A 102 7.43 2.06 -6.66
C PHE A 102 8.13 1.07 -7.61
N LEU A 103 7.79 -0.22 -7.57
CA LEU A 103 8.55 -1.27 -8.28
C LEU A 103 7.96 -1.66 -9.64
N GLY A 104 6.74 -1.23 -9.96
CA GLY A 104 5.98 -1.67 -11.13
C GLY A 104 5.13 -2.91 -10.84
N ASP A 105 4.89 -3.72 -11.87
CA ASP A 105 4.09 -4.94 -11.70
C ASP A 105 4.79 -5.97 -10.81
N LEU A 106 4.01 -6.56 -9.90
CA LEU A 106 4.46 -7.53 -8.90
C LEU A 106 3.55 -8.76 -8.93
N THR A 107 4.13 -9.92 -8.62
CA THR A 107 3.43 -11.22 -8.52
C THR A 107 3.74 -11.91 -7.20
N LEU A 108 2.87 -12.82 -6.76
CA LEU A 108 3.02 -13.50 -5.47
C LEU A 108 4.09 -14.60 -5.52
N ALA A 109 5.24 -14.37 -4.91
CA ALA A 109 6.25 -15.41 -4.70
C ALA A 109 5.90 -16.27 -3.46
N TYR A 110 5.56 -15.61 -2.35
CA TYR A 110 5.16 -16.25 -1.10
C TYR A 110 4.01 -15.47 -0.45
N GLY A 111 3.08 -16.19 0.19
CA GLY A 111 1.95 -15.58 0.86
C GLY A 111 1.36 -16.50 1.91
N MET A 112 1.09 -15.96 3.11
CA MET A 112 0.29 -16.59 4.14
C MET A 112 -0.59 -15.54 4.81
N ALA A 113 -1.82 -15.90 5.17
CA ALA A 113 -2.76 -15.03 5.87
C ALA A 113 -3.40 -15.76 7.07
N PRO A 114 -2.64 -16.01 8.15
CA PRO A 114 -3.15 -16.73 9.31
C PRO A 114 -4.06 -15.87 10.20
N THR A 115 -4.79 -16.55 11.07
CA THR A 115 -5.48 -15.96 12.21
C THR A 115 -4.79 -16.43 13.49
N TYR A 116 -4.26 -15.51 14.31
CA TYR A 116 -3.54 -15.85 15.54
C TYR A 116 -4.28 -15.51 16.83
N PHE A 117 -5.03 -14.41 16.86
CA PHE A 117 -5.57 -13.84 18.08
C PHE A 117 -7.05 -13.50 17.99
N TRP A 118 -7.45 -12.74 16.96
CA TRP A 118 -8.82 -12.24 16.90
C TRP A 118 -9.78 -13.39 16.55
N PRO A 119 -10.79 -13.66 17.38
CA PRO A 119 -11.76 -14.70 17.07
C PRO A 119 -12.54 -14.29 15.83
N GLY A 120 -12.51 -15.10 14.78
CA GLY A 120 -13.08 -14.67 13.50
C GLY A 120 -12.97 -15.69 12.39
N ARG A 121 -13.59 -15.36 11.26
CA ARG A 121 -13.55 -16.14 10.01
C ARG A 121 -12.63 -15.53 8.95
N VAL A 122 -11.84 -14.53 9.33
CA VAL A 122 -10.92 -13.81 8.46
C VAL A 122 -9.51 -13.82 9.05
N ASP A 123 -8.51 -13.60 8.22
CA ASP A 123 -7.11 -13.45 8.63
C ASP A 123 -6.92 -12.20 9.51
N ASP A 124 -6.05 -12.29 10.51
CA ASP A 124 -5.68 -11.13 11.33
C ASP A 124 -4.21 -10.72 11.13
N ASN A 125 -3.47 -11.49 10.33
CA ASN A 125 -2.10 -11.24 9.95
C ASN A 125 -1.88 -11.71 8.52
N CYS A 126 -0.96 -11.07 7.81
CA CYS A 126 -0.50 -11.55 6.50
C CYS A 126 1.00 -11.34 6.30
N PHE A 127 1.65 -12.29 5.64
CA PHE A 127 3.08 -12.27 5.31
C PHE A 127 3.25 -12.51 3.82
N LEU A 128 3.87 -11.57 3.11
CA LEU A 128 3.99 -11.62 1.66
C LEU A 128 5.43 -11.43 1.21
N ALA A 129 5.83 -12.21 0.20
CA ALA A 129 6.94 -11.87 -0.68
C ALA A 129 6.40 -11.69 -2.10
N LEU A 130 6.58 -10.51 -2.66
CA LEU A 130 6.18 -10.18 -4.02
C LEU A 130 7.42 -10.04 -4.90
N ALA A 131 7.37 -10.57 -6.10
CA ALA A 131 8.46 -10.52 -7.08
C ALA A 131 8.03 -9.73 -8.32
N GLY A 132 8.89 -8.80 -8.74
CA GLY A 132 8.77 -8.06 -9.99
C GLY A 132 9.87 -8.42 -10.97
N GLU A 133 9.97 -7.63 -12.04
CA GLU A 133 11.06 -7.77 -13.01
C GLU A 133 12.44 -7.52 -12.38
N GLN A 134 13.49 -8.04 -13.03
CA GLN A 134 14.89 -7.82 -12.63
C GLN A 134 15.19 -8.25 -11.18
N GLN A 135 14.49 -9.26 -10.66
CA GLN A 135 14.64 -9.75 -9.27
C GLN A 135 14.32 -8.69 -8.20
N ARG A 136 13.56 -7.64 -8.55
CA ARG A 136 13.04 -6.70 -7.55
C ARG A 136 12.03 -7.39 -6.66
N MET A 137 12.08 -7.13 -5.36
CA MET A 137 11.22 -7.80 -4.39
C MET A 137 10.59 -6.83 -3.40
N ALA A 138 9.39 -7.19 -2.92
CA ALA A 138 8.76 -6.56 -1.77
C ALA A 138 8.51 -7.62 -0.68
N TRP A 139 8.94 -7.35 0.55
CA TRP A 139 8.66 -8.18 1.73
C TRP A 139 7.73 -7.45 2.69
N LEU A 140 6.52 -7.96 2.85
CA LEU A 140 5.42 -7.23 3.48
C LEU A 140 4.82 -8.01 4.64
N HIS A 141 4.40 -7.29 5.68
CA HIS A 141 3.64 -7.82 6.80
C HIS A 141 2.53 -6.83 7.20
N ALA A 142 1.28 -7.30 7.22
CA ALA A 142 0.16 -6.55 7.80
C ALA A 142 -0.41 -7.29 9.02
N SER A 143 -0.84 -6.57 10.06
CA SER A 143 -1.21 -7.19 11.34
C SER A 143 -2.27 -6.40 12.14
N TRP A 144 -3.35 -7.09 12.51
CA TRP A 144 -4.29 -6.68 13.55
C TRP A 144 -3.83 -7.05 14.98
N THR A 145 -2.66 -7.65 15.11
CA THR A 145 -2.02 -7.97 16.41
C THR A 145 -0.80 -7.09 16.68
N GLU A 146 -0.67 -5.97 15.98
CA GLU A 146 0.38 -4.99 16.17
C GLU A 146 0.01 -4.05 17.33
N TRP A 147 0.29 -4.49 18.56
CA TRP A 147 -0.16 -3.83 19.81
C TRP A 147 0.25 -2.37 19.94
N LYS A 148 1.35 -1.99 19.28
CA LYS A 148 1.71 -0.59 19.08
C LYS A 148 1.60 -0.29 17.60
N ASN A 149 0.53 0.42 17.22
CA ASN A 149 0.29 0.87 15.85
C ASN A 149 1.59 1.29 15.16
N LEU A 150 1.85 0.65 14.04
CA LEU A 150 3.10 0.77 13.29
C LEU A 150 2.77 1.00 11.82
N PHE A 151 3.44 1.97 11.22
CA PHE A 151 3.63 2.02 9.78
C PHE A 151 5.12 2.23 9.54
N ALA A 152 5.75 1.32 8.80
CA ALA A 152 7.14 1.38 8.43
C ALA A 152 7.30 0.88 6.99
N PHE A 153 7.80 1.75 6.10
CA PHE A 153 7.96 1.45 4.68
C PHE A 153 9.37 1.86 4.23
N GLU A 154 10.17 0.87 3.87
CA GLU A 154 11.56 1.05 3.47
C GLU A 154 11.70 0.81 1.96
N ILE A 155 12.39 1.72 1.27
CA ILE A 155 12.68 1.65 -0.16
C ILE A 155 14.19 1.64 -0.32
N MET A 156 14.71 0.55 -0.88
CA MET A 156 16.15 0.33 -1.04
C MET A 156 16.53 0.52 -2.49
N GLY A 157 17.40 1.49 -2.76
CA GLY A 157 18.06 1.68 -4.03
C GLY A 157 19.56 1.40 -3.92
N ARG A 158 20.22 1.25 -5.07
CA ARG A 158 21.68 1.00 -5.14
C ARG A 158 22.50 2.04 -4.35
N ASP A 159 22.10 3.30 -4.41
CA ASP A 159 22.89 4.45 -3.92
C ASP A 159 22.30 5.05 -2.63
N GLY A 160 21.25 4.46 -2.08
CA GLY A 160 20.65 4.95 -0.85
C GLY A 160 19.40 4.20 -0.40
N LYS A 161 18.95 4.56 0.79
CA LYS A 161 17.75 4.02 1.44
C LYS A 161 16.82 5.16 1.83
N LEU A 162 15.54 5.00 1.55
CA LEU A 162 14.47 5.82 2.10
C LEU A 162 13.70 4.99 3.13
N ALA A 163 13.42 5.56 4.30
CA ALA A 163 12.60 4.95 5.33
C ALA A 163 11.48 5.92 5.71
N VAL A 164 10.24 5.48 5.54
CA VAL A 164 9.05 6.19 5.98
C VAL A 164 8.53 5.53 7.24
N ASP A 165 8.38 6.30 8.31
CA ASP A 165 7.84 5.86 9.59
C ASP A 165 6.63 6.71 9.97
N GLY A 166 5.58 6.07 10.50
CA GLY A 166 4.40 6.76 11.02
C GLY A 166 3.48 7.34 9.94
N LEU A 167 2.24 7.63 10.34
CA LEU A 167 1.18 8.23 9.49
C LEU A 167 0.43 9.35 10.24
N GLY A 168 0.99 9.84 11.34
CA GLY A 168 0.28 10.68 12.31
C GLY A 168 -0.56 9.88 13.32
N GLY A 169 -1.20 10.59 14.25
CA GLY A 169 -2.11 10.00 15.25
C GLY A 169 -1.46 8.88 16.07
N SER A 170 -2.14 7.72 16.15
CA SER A 170 -1.67 6.57 16.92
C SER A 170 -0.43 5.88 16.32
N TYR A 171 -0.18 6.08 15.03
CA TYR A 171 0.99 5.55 14.29
C TYR A 171 2.27 6.36 14.53
N GLY A 172 2.19 7.51 15.23
CA GLY A 172 3.32 8.39 15.50
C GLY A 172 3.57 9.41 14.38
N THR A 173 4.47 10.36 14.64
CA THR A 173 4.83 11.42 13.68
C THR A 173 5.25 10.83 12.36
N GLU A 174 4.59 11.25 11.27
CA GLU A 174 4.99 10.87 9.93
C GLU A 174 6.35 11.47 9.59
N ARG A 175 7.28 10.63 9.15
CA ARG A 175 8.68 10.99 8.93
C ARG A 175 9.25 10.27 7.71
N LEU A 176 10.03 10.98 6.92
CA LEU A 176 10.91 10.41 5.90
C LEU A 176 12.37 10.58 6.34
N THR A 177 13.10 9.46 6.37
CA THR A 177 14.55 9.44 6.56
C THR A 177 15.22 8.98 5.27
N TRP A 178 16.14 9.77 4.73
CA TRP A 178 16.97 9.41 3.58
C TRP A 178 18.40 9.17 4.04
N HIS A 179 18.90 7.96 3.81
CA HIS A 179 20.29 7.59 3.97
C HIS A 179 20.96 7.52 2.59
N ARG A 180 21.87 8.44 2.30
CA ARG A 180 22.66 8.47 1.07
C ARG A 180 23.97 7.71 1.27
N MET A 181 24.23 6.72 0.41
CA MET A 181 25.50 5.99 0.44
C MET A 181 26.62 6.88 -0.08
N LEU A 182 27.74 6.92 0.65
CA LEU A 182 28.95 7.63 0.24
C LEU A 182 29.95 6.63 -0.38
N PRO A 183 30.81 7.06 -1.31
CA PRO A 183 31.88 6.22 -1.86
C PRO A 183 32.86 5.73 -0.79
N GLU A 184 33.10 6.53 0.24
CA GLU A 184 33.99 6.21 1.34
C GLU A 184 33.31 5.30 2.38
N MET A 185 34.10 4.42 3.02
CA MET A 185 33.65 3.62 4.14
C MET A 185 33.24 4.50 5.32
N GLY A 186 32.00 4.35 5.80
CA GLY A 186 31.47 5.11 6.93
C GLY A 186 29.95 5.03 7.03
N PRO A 187 29.34 5.69 8.03
CA PRO A 187 27.89 5.82 8.10
C PRO A 187 27.37 6.64 6.91
N PRO A 188 26.17 6.32 6.39
CA PRO A 188 25.56 7.11 5.31
C PRO A 188 25.20 8.52 5.80
N GLU A 189 25.25 9.49 4.89
CA GLU A 189 24.70 10.81 5.17
C GLU A 189 23.18 10.70 5.33
N THR A 190 22.65 11.31 6.38
CA THR A 190 21.24 11.16 6.74
C THR A 190 20.51 12.49 6.72
N THR A 191 19.43 12.57 5.95
CA THR A 191 18.49 13.69 5.93
C THR A 191 17.14 13.23 6.48
N ILE A 192 16.52 14.02 7.35
CA ILE A 192 15.23 13.72 7.96
C ILE A 192 14.25 14.84 7.65
N TRP A 193 13.04 14.46 7.22
CA TRP A 193 11.89 15.34 7.13
C TRP A 193 10.79 14.80 8.04
N GLU A 194 10.23 15.65 8.88
CA GLU A 194 9.09 15.32 9.73
C GLU A 194 7.87 16.11 9.27
N PHE A 195 6.71 15.46 9.33
CA PHE A 195 5.42 16.01 8.94
C PHE A 195 4.47 15.96 10.14
N PRO A 196 4.67 16.82 11.16
CA PRO A 196 3.91 16.77 12.42
C PRO A 196 2.49 17.34 12.31
N PHE A 197 1.97 17.49 11.10
CA PHE A 197 0.68 18.13 10.82
C PHE A 197 -0.42 17.07 10.67
N PRO A 198 -1.71 17.47 10.77
CA PRO A 198 -2.82 16.55 10.55
C PRO A 198 -2.76 15.87 9.17
N ASP A 199 -3.23 14.63 9.11
CA ASP A 199 -3.32 13.86 7.87
C ASP A 199 -4.22 14.58 6.84
N ARG A 200 -3.64 14.87 5.68
CA ARG A 200 -4.29 15.49 4.52
C ARG A 200 -4.40 14.54 3.32
N SER A 201 -3.94 13.31 3.44
CA SER A 201 -3.86 12.34 2.34
C SER A 201 -5.18 12.16 1.60
N PHE A 202 -6.30 12.14 2.33
CA PHE A 202 -7.65 12.07 1.74
C PHE A 202 -8.06 13.32 0.97
N ALA A 203 -7.72 14.52 1.47
CA ALA A 203 -8.00 15.77 0.78
C ALA A 203 -7.18 15.87 -0.50
N ASP A 204 -5.88 15.57 -0.41
CA ASP A 204 -4.95 15.61 -1.54
C ASP A 204 -5.30 14.53 -2.59
N GLU A 205 -5.80 13.36 -2.15
CA GLU A 205 -6.35 12.32 -3.02
C GLU A 205 -7.58 12.84 -3.80
N PHE A 206 -8.52 13.50 -3.13
CA PHE A 206 -9.70 14.06 -3.77
C PHE A 206 -9.33 15.19 -4.73
N GLU A 207 -8.37 16.05 -4.37
CA GLU A 207 -7.85 17.08 -5.27
C GLU A 207 -7.21 16.47 -6.52
N ASN A 208 -6.45 15.38 -6.39
CA ASN A 208 -5.93 14.63 -7.53
C ASN A 208 -7.04 14.05 -8.41
N PHE A 209 -8.13 13.53 -7.81
CA PHE A 209 -9.29 13.06 -8.56
C PHE A 209 -9.91 14.18 -9.41
N VAL A 210 -10.19 15.33 -8.80
CA VAL A 210 -10.77 16.49 -9.49
C VAL A 210 -9.85 16.97 -10.60
N ALA A 211 -8.54 17.09 -10.32
CA ALA A 211 -7.55 17.49 -11.32
C ALA A 211 -7.49 16.51 -12.49
N ALA A 212 -7.61 15.20 -12.24
CA ALA A 212 -7.63 14.21 -13.30
C ALA A 212 -8.90 14.28 -14.16
N VAL A 213 -10.07 14.50 -13.55
CA VAL A 213 -11.35 14.71 -14.25
C VAL A 213 -11.31 15.95 -15.15
N GLU A 214 -10.62 17.01 -14.70
CA GLU A 214 -10.43 18.24 -15.47
C GLU A 214 -9.29 18.16 -16.50
N GLY A 215 -8.60 17.01 -16.60
CA GLY A 215 -7.48 16.82 -17.54
C GLY A 215 -6.19 17.55 -17.15
N ARG A 216 -6.07 18.00 -15.90
CA ARG A 216 -4.90 18.71 -15.37
C ARG A 216 -3.84 17.79 -14.76
N ALA A 217 -4.18 16.53 -14.50
CA ALA A 217 -3.28 15.54 -13.91
C ALA A 217 -3.65 14.11 -14.35
N LEU A 218 -2.76 13.15 -14.09
CA LEU A 218 -3.11 11.73 -14.11
C LEU A 218 -3.74 11.33 -12.78
N ALA A 219 -4.69 10.40 -12.82
CA ALA A 219 -5.22 9.79 -11.61
C ALA A 219 -4.15 8.87 -10.99
N SER A 220 -3.75 9.12 -9.74
CA SER A 220 -2.87 8.21 -9.01
C SER A 220 -3.71 7.19 -8.25
N GLY A 221 -3.58 5.91 -8.56
CA GLY A 221 -4.39 4.84 -8.00
C GLY A 221 -5.72 4.74 -8.75
N ASP A 222 -5.79 3.85 -9.73
CA ASP A 222 -6.99 3.63 -10.53
C ASP A 222 -7.55 2.21 -10.39
N ILE A 223 -8.59 1.91 -11.17
CA ILE A 223 -9.25 0.61 -11.14
C ILE A 223 -8.35 -0.54 -11.64
N GLU A 224 -7.32 -0.26 -12.43
CA GLU A 224 -6.32 -1.26 -12.86
C GLU A 224 -5.39 -1.60 -11.70
N ASP A 225 -4.95 -0.57 -10.96
CA ASP A 225 -4.15 -0.75 -9.75
C ASP A 225 -4.91 -1.61 -8.72
N ALA A 226 -6.21 -1.36 -8.53
CA ALA A 226 -7.03 -2.16 -7.64
C ALA A 226 -7.24 -3.59 -8.15
N TYR A 227 -7.43 -3.77 -9.46
CA TYR A 227 -7.52 -5.11 -10.05
C TYR A 227 -6.23 -5.91 -9.81
N ALA A 228 -5.07 -5.34 -10.11
CA ALA A 228 -3.77 -5.99 -9.91
C ALA A 228 -3.49 -6.28 -8.43
N ASN A 229 -3.88 -5.36 -7.53
CA ASN A 229 -3.81 -5.56 -6.09
C ASN A 229 -4.64 -6.77 -5.66
N LEU A 230 -5.91 -6.82 -6.06
CA LEU A 230 -6.83 -7.90 -5.73
C LEU A 230 -6.39 -9.25 -6.32
N VAL A 231 -5.70 -9.27 -7.47
CA VAL A 231 -5.13 -10.52 -8.02
C VAL A 231 -4.11 -11.13 -7.06
N ILE A 232 -3.26 -10.28 -6.45
CA ILE A 232 -2.30 -10.73 -5.44
C ILE A 232 -3.03 -11.22 -4.19
N VAL A 233 -4.02 -10.46 -3.69
CA VAL A 233 -4.82 -10.82 -2.52
C VAL A 233 -5.51 -12.18 -2.74
N GLN A 234 -6.20 -12.37 -3.87
CA GLN A 234 -6.87 -13.61 -4.23
C GLN A 234 -5.89 -14.78 -4.27
N ALA A 235 -4.71 -14.60 -4.87
CA ALA A 235 -3.70 -15.66 -4.95
C ALA A 235 -3.20 -16.12 -3.56
N VAL A 236 -3.19 -15.25 -2.55
CA VAL A 236 -2.85 -15.64 -1.16
C VAL A 236 -3.99 -16.46 -0.57
N TYR A 237 -5.23 -16.01 -0.72
CA TYR A 237 -6.39 -16.72 -0.17
C TYR A 237 -6.63 -18.08 -0.83
N ASP A 238 -6.36 -18.22 -2.12
CA ASP A 238 -6.45 -19.50 -2.83
C ASP A 238 -5.43 -20.52 -2.29
N ARG A 239 -4.21 -20.08 -1.91
CA ARG A 239 -3.19 -20.94 -1.30
C ARG A 239 -3.53 -21.37 0.13
N ALA A 240 -4.27 -20.56 0.88
CA ALA A 240 -4.67 -20.90 2.24
C ALA A 240 -5.76 -22.00 2.28
N GLN A 241 -6.45 -22.23 1.16
CA GLN A 241 -7.51 -23.23 1.03
C GLN A 241 -7.02 -24.56 0.42
N SER A 242 -5.79 -24.62 -0.09
CA SER A 242 -5.16 -25.81 -0.69
C SER A 242 -4.32 -26.59 0.32
#